data_AF-A0A5A9EY98-F1
#
_entry.id   AF-A0A5A9EY98-F1
#
_cell.length_a   1.000
_cell.length_b   1.000
_cell.length_c   1.000
_cell.angle_alpha   90.00
_cell.angle_beta   90.00
_cell.angle_gamma   90.00
#
_symmetry.space_group_name_H-M   'P 1'
#
loop_
_entity.id
_entity.type
_entity.pdbx_description
1 polymer ?
#
loop_
_entity_poly.entity_id
_entity_poly.type
_entity_poly.pdbx_seq_one_letter_code
_entity_poly.pdbx_strand_id
1 'polypeptide(L)'
;MRGRNQRVGATTCGRFALAAGLLTAPLVALSVCGTAQAQTVSKESCVTHAVEAEQKLGIPSGMLVAIALVESGQDGTPHPFAMSVQGRPYYARNVSDAARHLRDHRGQLRSNTYVGCMQLSVATHRGEFQPLEKIVEPRDNVFYAGQLLVRFHGEEGNWKTALARYNGSSGRRAQAYVCKIWQSLGELDTQSAKLLASSRCEDSDPVSVAPRTRRSFHNAQQVAAIN
;
A
#
# COMPACT_ATOMS: atom_id res chain seq x y z
N MET A 1 -48.75 -7.76 -14.95
CA MET A 1 -49.74 -8.83 -14.65
C MET A 1 -49.53 -9.95 -15.66
N ARG A 2 -49.34 -11.19 -15.17
CA ARG A 2 -49.45 -12.51 -15.85
C ARG A 2 -48.65 -12.71 -17.16
N GLY A 3 -47.87 -13.76 -17.37
CA GLY A 3 -47.69 -15.01 -16.64
C GLY A 3 -46.77 -15.92 -17.47
N ARG A 4 -46.07 -16.82 -16.75
CA ARG A 4 -45.24 -17.93 -17.24
C ARG A 4 -45.97 -18.84 -18.25
N ASN A 5 -45.20 -19.53 -19.10
CA ASN A 5 -45.08 -21.01 -19.14
C ASN A 5 -44.15 -21.42 -20.30
N GLN A 6 -42.97 -21.99 -20.05
CA GLN A 6 -42.67 -23.41 -19.77
C GLN A 6 -42.89 -24.39 -20.96
N ARG A 7 -41.73 -24.77 -21.52
CA ARG A 7 -41.25 -26.07 -22.04
C ARG A 7 -42.25 -27.14 -22.48
N VAL A 8 -42.07 -27.61 -23.71
CA VAL A 8 -42.35 -28.95 -24.26
C VAL A 8 -41.26 -29.18 -25.34
N GLY A 9 -40.66 -30.34 -25.60
CA GLY A 9 -40.92 -31.69 -25.15
C GLY A 9 -39.71 -32.59 -25.43
N ALA A 10 -39.80 -33.80 -24.89
CA ALA A 10 -38.88 -34.90 -25.12
C ALA A 10 -39.16 -35.58 -26.47
N THR A 11 -38.13 -36.14 -27.10
CA THR A 11 -38.32 -37.39 -27.86
C THR A 11 -37.00 -38.16 -27.99
N THR A 12 -37.06 -39.38 -27.50
CA THR A 12 -36.13 -40.51 -27.57
C THR A 12 -36.14 -41.17 -28.95
N CYS A 13 -35.01 -41.72 -29.39
CA CYS A 13 -34.81 -43.04 -30.04
C CYS A 13 -33.39 -43.06 -30.62
N GLY A 14 -32.61 -44.14 -30.66
CA GLY A 14 -32.84 -45.54 -30.40
C GLY A 14 -31.47 -46.24 -30.37
N ARG A 15 -31.48 -47.48 -29.87
CA ARG A 15 -30.32 -48.28 -29.47
C ARG A 15 -29.83 -49.15 -30.63
N PHE A 16 -28.52 -49.27 -30.80
CA PHE A 16 -27.82 -50.44 -31.36
C PHE A 16 -26.38 -50.39 -30.83
N ALA A 17 -25.63 -51.46 -30.60
CA ALA A 17 -25.81 -52.88 -30.31
C ALA A 17 -24.35 -53.41 -30.17
N LEU A 18 -24.13 -54.41 -29.31
CA LEU A 18 -23.03 -55.39 -29.34
C LEU A 18 -21.59 -54.83 -29.14
N ALA A 19 -20.87 -55.13 -28.06
CA ALA A 19 -20.30 -56.42 -27.62
C ALA A 19 -18.76 -56.35 -27.72
N ALA A 20 -18.09 -57.19 -26.91
CA ALA A 20 -16.65 -57.44 -26.84
C ALA A 20 -15.84 -56.46 -25.98
N GLY A 21 -15.18 -57.04 -24.98
CA GLY A 21 -14.59 -56.35 -23.85
C GLY A 21 -13.27 -55.67 -24.14
N LEU A 22 -12.94 -54.75 -23.24
CA LEU A 22 -11.60 -54.23 -22.95
C LEU A 22 -11.62 -53.76 -21.50
N LEU A 23 -10.64 -54.23 -20.72
CA LEU A 23 -10.38 -53.80 -19.35
C LEU A 23 -10.11 -52.29 -19.33
N THR A 24 -11.06 -51.50 -18.81
CA THR A 24 -10.84 -50.07 -18.58
C THR A 24 -10.84 -49.80 -17.08
N ALA A 25 -9.65 -49.60 -16.52
CA ALA A 25 -9.47 -49.02 -15.21
C ALA A 25 -10.22 -47.67 -15.12
N PRO A 26 -10.81 -47.31 -13.97
CA PRO A 26 -11.44 -46.01 -13.82
C PRO A 26 -10.34 -44.93 -13.81
N LEU A 27 -10.18 -44.24 -14.94
CA LEU A 27 -9.51 -42.95 -15.00
C LEU A 27 -10.36 -41.98 -14.15
N VAL A 28 -10.04 -41.91 -12.87
CA VAL A 28 -10.48 -40.81 -11.99
C VAL A 28 -9.79 -39.57 -12.54
N ALA A 29 -10.48 -38.85 -13.43
CA ALA A 29 -10.10 -37.52 -13.83
C ALA A 29 -10.27 -36.60 -12.62
N LEU A 30 -9.23 -36.51 -11.80
CA LEU A 30 -9.05 -35.42 -10.84
C LEU A 30 -8.94 -34.13 -11.66
N SER A 31 -10.08 -33.51 -11.94
CA SER A 31 -10.14 -32.11 -12.34
C SER A 31 -9.62 -31.28 -11.18
N VAL A 32 -8.31 -31.08 -11.15
CA VAL A 32 -7.70 -30.03 -10.37
C VAL A 32 -8.12 -28.73 -11.03
N CYS A 33 -9.28 -28.19 -10.61
CA CYS A 33 -9.60 -26.79 -10.80
C CYS A 33 -8.54 -26.00 -10.03
N GLY A 34 -7.43 -25.69 -10.70
CA GLY A 34 -6.48 -24.71 -10.22
C GLY A 34 -7.21 -23.38 -10.12
N THR A 35 -7.60 -22.99 -8.92
CA THR A 35 -7.99 -21.62 -8.67
C THR A 35 -6.74 -20.78 -8.88
N ALA A 36 -6.61 -20.18 -10.05
CA ALA A 36 -5.67 -19.10 -10.27
C ALA A 36 -6.17 -17.93 -9.40
N GLN A 37 -5.74 -17.87 -8.13
CA GLN A 37 -5.80 -16.64 -7.36
C GLN A 37 -4.91 -15.64 -8.11
N ALA A 38 -5.52 -14.82 -8.97
CA ALA A 38 -4.89 -13.61 -9.46
C ALA A 38 -4.62 -12.74 -8.23
N GLN A 39 -3.41 -12.86 -7.70
CA GLN A 39 -2.89 -11.92 -6.73
C GLN A 39 -2.70 -10.60 -7.49
N THR A 40 -3.75 -9.79 -7.54
CA THR A 40 -3.64 -8.40 -7.92
C THR A 40 -2.80 -7.74 -6.84
N VAL A 41 -1.47 -7.78 -7.02
CA VAL A 41 -0.58 -6.81 -6.39
C VAL A 41 -1.14 -5.47 -6.83
N SER A 42 -1.92 -4.85 -5.95
CA SER A 42 -2.67 -3.64 -6.28
C SER A 42 -1.64 -2.60 -6.70
N LYS A 43 -1.70 -2.18 -7.96
CA LYS A 43 -0.87 -1.11 -8.51
C LYS A 43 -1.01 0.21 -7.74
N GLU A 44 -1.99 0.29 -6.83
CA GLU A 44 -2.29 1.43 -5.99
C GLU A 44 -1.94 1.17 -4.51
N SER A 45 -1.19 0.10 -4.18
CA SER A 45 -0.86 -0.24 -2.79
C SER A 45 0.34 0.56 -2.26
N CYS A 46 0.14 1.32 -1.17
CA CYS A 46 1.24 1.96 -0.44
C CYS A 46 2.31 0.97 0.01
N VAL A 47 1.91 -0.20 0.50
CA VAL A 47 2.83 -1.20 1.04
C VAL A 47 3.74 -1.74 -0.06
N THR A 48 3.18 -2.02 -1.24
CA THR A 48 3.93 -2.57 -2.37
C THR A 48 4.98 -1.57 -2.87
N HIS A 49 4.57 -0.33 -3.12
CA HIS A 49 5.50 0.70 -3.58
C HIS A 49 6.54 1.06 -2.51
N ALA A 50 6.17 1.01 -1.23
CA ALA A 50 7.11 1.25 -0.13
C ALA A 50 8.20 0.18 -0.09
N VAL A 51 7.83 -1.10 -0.17
CA VAL A 51 8.83 -2.19 -0.22
C VAL A 51 9.70 -2.10 -1.47
N GLU A 52 9.12 -1.79 -2.64
CA GLU A 52 9.91 -1.60 -3.87
C GLU A 52 10.92 -0.44 -3.73
N ALA A 53 10.48 0.68 -3.16
CA ALA A 53 11.34 1.84 -2.93
C ALA A 53 12.41 1.57 -1.87
N GLU A 54 12.06 0.87 -0.79
CA GLU A 54 13.00 0.50 0.28
C GLU A 54 14.19 -0.26 -0.29
N GLN A 55 13.94 -1.28 -1.09
CA GLN A 55 14.99 -2.08 -1.70
C GLN A 55 15.82 -1.28 -2.70
N LYS A 56 15.17 -0.55 -3.61
CA LYS A 56 15.88 0.23 -4.65
C LYS A 56 16.74 1.35 -4.09
N LEU A 57 16.37 1.90 -2.94
CA LEU A 57 17.04 3.04 -2.31
C LEU A 57 17.92 2.63 -1.12
N GLY A 58 18.01 1.34 -0.79
CA GLY A 58 18.79 0.85 0.35
C GLY A 58 18.26 1.34 1.71
N ILE A 59 16.95 1.55 1.83
CA ILE A 59 16.29 1.94 3.08
C ILE A 59 15.98 0.67 3.88
N PRO A 60 16.13 0.69 5.22
CA PRO A 60 15.78 -0.45 6.07
C PRO A 60 14.38 -0.98 5.83
N SER A 61 14.24 -2.30 5.88
CA SER A 61 12.99 -3.01 5.61
C SER A 61 11.84 -2.51 6.50
N GLY A 62 10.69 -2.21 5.90
CA GLY A 62 9.50 -1.76 6.59
C GLY A 62 9.53 -0.29 7.04
N MET A 63 10.62 0.46 6.84
CA MET A 63 10.72 1.87 7.24
C MET A 63 9.72 2.76 6.52
N LEU A 64 9.62 2.67 5.19
CA LEU A 64 8.64 3.42 4.39
C LEU A 64 7.22 2.92 4.64
N VAL A 65 7.04 1.62 4.89
CA VAL A 65 5.72 1.08 5.30
C VAL A 65 5.27 1.67 6.64
N ALA A 66 6.19 1.76 7.61
CA ALA A 66 5.93 2.38 8.91
C ALA A 66 5.64 3.88 8.80
N ILE A 67 6.36 4.62 7.95
CA ILE A 67 6.03 6.02 7.62
C ILE A 67 4.62 6.10 7.04
N ALA A 68 4.30 5.31 6.01
CA ALA A 68 2.99 5.34 5.37
C ALA A 68 1.84 5.07 6.35
N LEU A 69 2.05 4.18 7.33
CA LEU A 69 1.11 3.91 8.42
C LEU A 69 0.91 5.12 9.34
N VAL A 70 1.97 5.85 9.67
CA VAL A 70 1.86 7.04 10.52
C VAL A 70 1.24 8.21 9.76
N GLU A 71 1.56 8.36 8.47
CA GLU A 71 1.11 9.49 7.64
C GLU A 71 -0.32 9.34 7.13
N SER A 72 -0.67 8.15 6.61
CA SER A 72 -1.95 7.92 5.92
C SER A 72 -2.73 6.73 6.49
N GLY A 73 -2.31 6.18 7.62
CA GLY A 73 -2.89 4.98 8.19
C GLY A 73 -4.26 5.21 8.82
N GLN A 74 -5.20 4.35 8.50
CA GLN A 74 -6.44 4.17 9.24
C GLN A 74 -6.63 2.68 9.54
N ASP A 75 -6.97 2.35 10.79
CA ASP A 75 -7.14 0.97 11.28
C ASP A 75 -5.96 0.06 10.87
N GLY A 76 -4.73 0.55 11.06
CA GLY A 76 -3.49 -0.18 10.78
C GLY A 76 -3.21 -0.42 9.29
N THR A 77 -3.80 0.37 8.38
CA THR A 77 -3.58 0.26 6.94
C THR A 77 -3.30 1.62 6.31
N PRO A 78 -2.21 1.80 5.54
CA PRO A 78 -1.96 3.04 4.81
C PRO A 78 -2.91 3.22 3.62
N HIS A 79 -3.29 4.47 3.32
CA HIS A 79 -4.26 4.81 2.28
C HIS A 79 -3.60 5.60 1.13
N PRO A 80 -3.57 5.06 -0.11
CA PRO A 80 -2.84 5.64 -1.23
C PRO A 80 -3.38 6.97 -1.73
N PHE A 81 -4.65 7.25 -1.46
CA PHE A 81 -5.34 8.46 -1.90
C PHE A 81 -5.85 9.30 -0.72
N ALA A 82 -5.25 9.11 0.47
CA ALA A 82 -5.49 10.01 1.59
C ALA A 82 -4.97 11.41 1.25
N MET A 83 -5.77 12.42 1.54
CA MET A 83 -5.41 13.82 1.36
C MET A 83 -5.83 14.61 2.59
N SER A 84 -5.03 15.59 2.96
CA SER A 84 -5.47 16.70 3.80
C SER A 84 -5.58 17.91 2.90
N VAL A 85 -6.80 18.39 2.65
CA VAL A 85 -7.06 19.56 1.80
C VAL A 85 -7.48 20.70 2.71
N GLN A 86 -6.60 21.71 2.87
CA GLN A 86 -6.84 22.85 3.76
C GLN A 86 -7.14 22.40 5.21
N GLY A 87 -6.44 21.35 5.67
CA GLY A 87 -6.59 20.79 7.01
C GLY A 87 -7.81 19.86 7.19
N ARG A 88 -8.56 19.57 6.12
CA ARG A 88 -9.70 18.63 6.16
C ARG A 88 -9.32 17.30 5.51
N PRO A 89 -9.61 16.16 6.16
CA PRO A 89 -9.34 14.87 5.55
C PRO A 89 -10.27 14.64 4.35
N TYR A 90 -9.70 14.09 3.29
CA TYR A 90 -10.40 13.67 2.09
C TYR A 90 -9.75 12.39 1.56
N TYR A 91 -10.56 11.38 1.23
CA TYR A 91 -10.08 10.12 0.66
C TYR A 91 -10.55 10.03 -0.78
N ALA A 92 -9.64 10.25 -1.72
CA ALA A 92 -9.97 10.18 -3.13
C ALA A 92 -10.18 8.73 -3.57
N ARG A 93 -10.94 8.54 -4.66
CA ARG A 93 -11.23 7.19 -5.17
C ARG A 93 -10.09 6.61 -6.02
N ASN A 94 -9.31 7.48 -6.66
CA ASN A 94 -8.22 7.15 -7.57
C ASN A 94 -7.37 8.40 -7.84
N VAL A 95 -6.31 8.23 -8.62
CA VAL A 95 -5.39 9.31 -9.05
C VAL A 95 -6.14 10.47 -9.69
N SER A 96 -7.08 10.22 -10.60
CA SER A 96 -7.82 11.29 -11.29
C SER A 96 -8.66 12.12 -10.32
N ASP A 97 -9.28 11.47 -9.32
CA ASP A 97 -10.01 12.14 -8.24
C ASP A 97 -9.07 12.99 -7.38
N ALA A 98 -7.95 12.41 -6.93
CA ALA A 98 -6.96 13.13 -6.13
C ALA A 98 -6.38 14.35 -6.87
N ALA A 99 -6.07 14.20 -8.16
CA ALA A 99 -5.54 15.26 -9.01
C ALA A 99 -6.52 16.45 -9.12
N ARG A 100 -7.83 16.19 -9.25
CA ARG A 100 -8.85 17.26 -9.26
C ARG A 100 -8.87 18.07 -7.96
N HIS A 101 -8.51 17.46 -6.84
CA HIS A 101 -8.47 18.12 -5.54
C HIS A 101 -7.18 18.93 -5.30
N LEU A 102 -6.18 18.86 -6.18
CA LEU A 102 -4.97 19.70 -6.07
C LEU A 102 -5.25 21.18 -6.37
N ARG A 103 -6.26 21.45 -7.22
CA ARG A 103 -6.62 22.79 -7.67
C ARG A 103 -8.01 23.20 -7.21
N ASP A 104 -8.22 24.51 -7.08
CA ASP A 104 -9.53 25.09 -6.87
C ASP A 104 -10.26 25.32 -8.20
N HIS A 105 -11.47 25.90 -8.12
CA HIS A 105 -12.31 26.21 -9.29
C HIS A 105 -11.69 27.28 -10.22
N ARG A 106 -10.64 27.98 -9.79
CA ARG A 106 -9.89 28.98 -10.56
C ARG A 106 -8.60 28.42 -11.14
N GLY A 107 -8.34 27.11 -10.97
CA GLY A 107 -7.12 26.45 -11.40
C GLY A 107 -5.90 26.71 -10.49
N GLN A 108 -6.09 27.42 -9.37
CA GLN A 108 -5.02 27.73 -8.42
C GLN A 108 -4.76 26.53 -7.51
N LEU A 109 -3.50 26.34 -7.10
CA LEU A 109 -3.16 25.27 -6.15
C LEU A 109 -3.79 25.56 -4.80
N ARG A 110 -4.43 24.54 -4.22
CA ARG A 110 -4.97 24.64 -2.88
C ARG A 110 -3.84 24.70 -1.87
N SER A 111 -3.86 25.71 -1.01
CA SER A 111 -2.93 25.84 0.12
C SER A 111 -3.12 24.71 1.13
N ASN A 112 -2.09 24.45 1.94
CA ASN A 112 -2.13 23.46 3.02
C ASN A 112 -2.69 22.10 2.56
N THR A 113 -2.16 21.59 1.44
CA THR A 113 -2.56 20.32 0.82
C THR A 113 -1.47 19.29 0.96
N TYR A 114 -1.80 18.14 1.55
CA TYR A 114 -0.93 16.96 1.70
C TYR A 114 -1.57 15.77 1.00
N VAL A 115 -0.78 14.90 0.38
CA VAL A 115 -1.31 13.83 -0.46
C VAL A 115 -0.58 12.50 -0.35
N GLY A 116 -1.35 11.44 -0.55
CA GLY A 116 -0.89 10.10 -0.81
C GLY A 116 -0.43 9.34 0.43
N CYS A 117 0.17 8.18 0.17
CA CYS A 117 0.73 7.28 1.18
C CYS A 117 1.61 8.00 2.19
N MET A 118 2.40 8.96 1.71
CA MET A 118 3.48 9.61 2.46
C MET A 118 3.16 11.02 2.92
N GLN A 119 1.91 11.48 2.71
CA GLN A 119 1.43 12.82 3.03
C GLN A 119 2.42 13.92 2.61
N LEU A 120 2.80 13.94 1.34
CA LEU A 120 3.71 14.96 0.82
C LEU A 120 3.01 16.32 0.74
N SER A 121 3.62 17.37 1.30
CA SER A 121 3.16 18.75 1.13
C SER A 121 3.26 19.17 -0.34
N VAL A 122 2.12 19.45 -0.97
CA VAL A 122 2.05 19.93 -2.36
C VAL A 122 2.78 21.28 -2.49
N ALA A 123 2.63 22.17 -1.51
CA ALA A 123 3.27 23.49 -1.55
C ALA A 123 4.80 23.39 -1.58
N THR A 124 5.35 22.45 -0.81
CA THR A 124 6.80 22.25 -0.65
C THR A 124 7.39 21.49 -1.84
N HIS A 125 6.72 20.43 -2.29
CA HIS A 125 7.34 19.43 -3.18
C HIS A 125 6.86 19.48 -4.63
N ARG A 126 5.88 20.32 -4.97
CA ARG A 126 5.33 20.43 -6.34
C ARG A 126 6.37 20.58 -7.46
N GLY A 127 7.53 21.19 -7.19
CA GLY A 127 8.57 21.43 -8.19
C GLY A 127 9.26 20.15 -8.69
N GLU A 128 9.14 19.06 -7.93
CA GLU A 128 9.81 17.79 -8.20
C GLU A 128 8.96 16.85 -9.09
N PHE A 129 7.74 17.27 -9.43
CA PHE A 129 6.78 16.46 -10.17
C PHE A 129 6.41 17.14 -11.49
N GLN A 130 6.63 16.43 -12.60
CA GLN A 130 6.21 16.86 -13.94
C GLN A 130 5.44 15.75 -14.67
N PRO A 131 4.13 15.92 -14.92
CA PRO A 131 3.28 17.01 -14.43
C PRO A 131 3.08 16.95 -12.90
N LEU A 132 2.54 18.03 -12.29
CA LEU A 132 2.30 18.09 -10.84
C LEU A 132 1.48 16.90 -10.35
N GLU A 133 0.50 16.48 -11.13
CA GLU A 133 -0.44 15.40 -10.81
C GLU A 133 0.26 14.07 -10.50
N LYS A 134 1.53 13.87 -10.89
CA LYS A 134 2.32 12.73 -10.44
C LYS A 134 2.50 12.67 -8.92
N ILE A 135 2.40 13.77 -8.19
CA ILE A 135 2.53 13.75 -6.72
C ILE A 135 1.45 12.91 -6.02
N VAL A 136 0.29 12.70 -6.68
CA VAL A 136 -0.80 11.86 -6.17
C VAL A 136 -0.74 10.41 -6.69
N GLU A 137 0.18 10.10 -7.61
CA GLU A 137 0.44 8.73 -8.04
C GLU A 137 1.11 7.96 -6.90
N PRO A 138 0.54 6.84 -6.41
CA PRO A 138 1.06 6.15 -5.23
C PRO A 138 2.54 5.75 -5.37
N ARG A 139 2.96 5.36 -6.57
CA ARG A 139 4.36 5.00 -6.82
C ARG A 139 5.28 6.21 -6.74
N ASP A 140 5.01 7.27 -7.49
CA ASP A 140 5.84 8.48 -7.50
C ASP A 140 5.88 9.17 -6.13
N ASN A 141 4.73 9.21 -5.42
CA ASN A 141 4.61 9.72 -4.05
C ASN A 141 5.57 8.99 -3.09
N VAL A 142 5.57 7.65 -3.13
CA VAL A 142 6.37 6.82 -2.24
C VAL A 142 7.85 6.86 -2.60
N PHE A 143 8.20 6.77 -3.88
CA PHE A 143 9.60 6.82 -4.32
C PHE A 143 10.24 8.17 -4.02
N TYR A 144 9.53 9.27 -4.24
CA TYR A 144 10.03 10.60 -3.89
C TYR A 144 10.25 10.74 -2.37
N ALA A 145 9.30 10.28 -1.56
CA ALA A 145 9.47 10.28 -0.10
C ALA A 145 10.68 9.44 0.35
N GLY A 146 10.92 8.29 -0.29
CA GLY A 146 12.11 7.48 -0.06
C GLY A 146 13.40 8.23 -0.38
N GLN A 147 13.48 8.91 -1.52
CA GLN A 147 14.64 9.72 -1.89
C GLN A 147 14.88 10.86 -0.90
N LEU A 148 13.79 11.52 -0.46
CA LEU A 148 13.83 12.56 0.56
C LEU A 148 14.40 12.03 1.88
N LEU A 149 13.93 10.85 2.32
CA LEU A 149 14.40 10.21 3.55
C LEU A 149 15.88 9.80 3.47
N VAL A 150 16.33 9.25 2.34
CA VAL A 150 17.75 8.92 2.12
C VAL A 150 18.61 10.17 2.17
N ARG A 151 18.17 11.27 1.54
CA ARG A 151 18.88 12.55 1.63
C ARG A 151 18.99 13.02 3.08
N PHE A 152 17.89 13.01 3.83
CA PHE A 152 17.93 13.39 5.25
C PHE A 152 18.79 12.44 6.07
N HIS A 153 18.82 11.15 5.77
CA HIS A 153 19.73 10.21 6.42
C HIS A 153 21.20 10.58 6.17
N GLY A 154 21.57 10.93 4.93
CA GLY A 154 22.92 11.37 4.60
C GLY A 154 23.32 12.68 5.29
N GLU A 155 22.38 13.61 5.45
CA GLU A 155 22.63 14.92 6.07
C GLU A 155 22.65 14.85 7.61
N GLU A 156 21.79 14.04 8.23
CA GLU A 156 21.66 13.93 9.69
C GLU A 156 22.54 12.81 10.30
N GLY A 157 23.02 11.88 9.47
CA GLY A 157 23.92 10.79 9.85
C GLY A 157 23.27 9.59 10.54
N ASN A 158 21.96 9.63 10.84
CA ASN A 158 21.23 8.47 11.37
C ASN A 158 19.72 8.52 11.05
N TRP A 159 19.07 7.35 11.04
CA TRP A 159 17.64 7.23 10.67
C TRP A 159 16.70 7.94 11.63
N LYS A 160 17.01 7.94 12.93
CA LYS A 160 16.15 8.59 13.94
C LYS A 160 16.00 10.09 13.67
N THR A 161 17.10 10.79 13.42
CA THR A 161 17.10 12.23 13.13
C THR A 161 16.55 12.53 11.73
N ALA A 162 16.83 11.67 10.75
CA ALA A 162 16.22 11.76 9.42
C ALA A 162 14.68 11.70 9.47
N LEU A 163 14.10 10.80 10.27
CA LEU A 163 12.66 10.70 10.48
C LEU A 163 12.08 11.92 11.20
N ALA A 164 12.76 12.42 12.23
CA ALA A 164 12.36 13.65 12.92
C ALA A 164 12.29 14.83 11.94
N ARG A 165 13.30 14.94 11.06
CA ARG A 165 13.32 15.96 10.00
C ARG A 165 12.27 15.73 8.92
N TYR A 166 12.04 14.49 8.52
CA TYR A 166 10.99 14.13 7.56
C TYR A 166 9.62 14.62 8.04
N ASN A 167 9.30 14.41 9.32
CA ASN A 167 8.06 14.90 9.91
C ASN A 167 7.97 16.44 9.97
N GLY A 168 9.10 17.14 9.94
CA GLY A 168 9.16 18.60 9.99
C GLY A 168 8.81 19.22 11.35
N SER A 169 8.64 18.42 12.41
CA SER A 169 8.41 18.90 13.76
C SER A 169 9.66 18.83 14.64
N SER A 170 9.57 19.32 15.88
CA SER A 170 10.69 19.36 16.82
C SER A 170 10.28 18.94 18.24
N GLY A 171 11.29 18.67 19.08
CA GLY A 171 11.11 18.33 20.50
C GLY A 171 10.22 17.09 20.71
N ARG A 172 9.21 17.21 21.58
CA ARG A 172 8.32 16.11 21.94
C ARG A 172 7.51 15.57 20.76
N ARG A 173 7.12 16.41 19.80
CA ARG A 173 6.31 15.97 18.64
C ARG A 173 7.12 15.08 17.70
N ALA A 174 8.37 15.48 17.41
CA ALA A 174 9.28 14.68 16.61
C ALA A 174 9.60 13.34 17.28
N GLN A 175 9.82 13.35 18.60
CA GLN A 175 10.03 12.12 19.35
C GLN A 175 8.80 11.20 19.29
N ALA A 176 7.58 11.74 19.46
CA ALA A 176 6.35 10.94 19.35
C ALA A 176 6.19 10.34 17.95
N TYR A 177 6.52 11.08 16.89
CA TYR A 177 6.53 10.57 15.52
C TYR A 177 7.49 9.39 15.34
N VAL A 178 8.75 9.55 15.77
CA VAL A 178 9.75 8.47 15.72
C VAL A 178 9.28 7.24 16.50
N CYS A 179 8.66 7.41 17.67
CA CYS A 179 8.18 6.28 18.46
C CYS A 179 7.03 5.52 17.78
N LYS A 180 6.12 6.21 17.09
CA LYS A 180 5.07 5.55 16.28
C LYS A 180 5.65 4.70 15.15
N ILE A 181 6.69 5.19 14.50
CA ILE A 181 7.42 4.43 13.46
C ILE A 181 8.13 3.22 14.09
N TRP A 182 8.80 3.42 15.22
CA TRP A 182 9.47 2.34 15.94
C TRP A 182 8.50 1.21 16.36
N GLN A 183 7.31 1.57 16.87
CA GLN A 183 6.27 0.60 17.21
C GLN A 183 5.79 -0.18 15.97
N SER A 184 5.53 0.52 14.86
CA SER A 184 5.14 -0.11 13.60
C SER A 184 6.22 -1.07 13.08
N LEU A 185 7.49 -0.68 13.18
CA LEU A 185 8.63 -1.54 12.84
C LEU A 185 8.73 -2.76 13.76
N GLY A 186 8.36 -2.65 15.03
CA GLY A 186 8.29 -3.80 15.93
C GLY A 186 7.38 -4.92 15.43
N GLU A 187 6.32 -4.59 14.68
CA GLU A 187 5.41 -5.55 14.05
C GLU A 187 5.81 -5.98 12.63
N LEU A 188 6.66 -5.21 11.96
CA LEU A 188 7.07 -5.42 10.56
C LEU A 188 8.46 -6.05 10.45
N ASP A 189 9.47 -5.41 11.05
CA ASP A 189 10.87 -5.81 11.01
C ASP A 189 11.62 -5.36 12.27
N THR A 190 11.83 -6.29 13.21
CA THR A 190 12.44 -6.00 14.51
C THR A 190 13.90 -5.55 14.42
N GLN A 191 14.61 -5.91 13.35
CA GLN A 191 15.99 -5.49 13.14
C GLN A 191 16.07 -4.01 12.76
N SER A 192 15.20 -3.56 11.86
CA SER A 192 15.06 -2.16 11.48
C SER A 192 14.55 -1.33 12.65
N ALA A 193 13.68 -1.88 13.50
CA ALA A 193 13.25 -1.21 14.73
C ALA A 193 14.44 -0.84 15.65
N LYS A 194 15.48 -1.68 15.73
CA LYS A 194 16.67 -1.37 16.57
C LYS A 194 17.42 -0.12 16.11
N LEU A 195 17.31 0.28 14.84
CA LEU A 195 17.92 1.50 14.31
C LEU A 195 17.31 2.78 14.90
N LEU A 196 16.10 2.68 15.44
CA LEU A 196 15.38 3.81 16.06
C LEU A 196 15.34 3.71 17.60
N ALA A 197 15.93 2.65 18.17
CA ALA A 197 15.82 2.36 19.59
C ALA A 197 16.30 3.54 20.44
N SER A 198 15.41 4.04 21.30
CA SER A 198 15.74 4.98 22.36
C SER A 198 14.83 4.70 23.55
N SER A 199 15.36 4.87 24.76
CA SER A 199 14.68 4.59 26.05
C SER A 199 13.47 5.49 26.36
N ARG A 200 12.86 6.15 25.36
CA ARG A 200 11.84 7.19 25.53
C ARG A 200 10.58 6.95 24.68
N CYS A 201 10.33 5.73 24.23
CA CYS A 201 9.16 5.37 23.41
C CYS A 201 8.10 4.53 24.14
N GLU A 202 8.26 4.33 25.44
CA GLU A 202 7.39 3.46 26.25
C GLU A 202 6.02 4.09 26.54
N ASP A 203 5.88 5.42 26.48
CA ASP A 203 4.66 6.16 26.84
C ASP A 203 3.73 6.49 25.66
N SER A 204 4.00 6.03 24.43
CA SER A 204 3.15 6.34 23.26
C SER A 204 2.07 5.29 23.01
N ASP A 205 0.84 5.74 22.67
CA ASP A 205 -0.25 4.86 22.24
C ASP A 205 0.23 3.87 21.18
N PRO A 206 -0.06 2.57 21.32
CA PRO A 206 0.44 1.56 20.39
C PRO A 206 -0.15 1.77 19.00
N VAL A 207 0.72 1.91 17.99
CA VAL A 207 0.31 1.78 16.59
C VAL A 207 0.18 0.30 16.27
N SER A 208 -1.03 -0.16 15.92
CA SER A 208 -1.26 -1.53 15.48
C SER A 208 -1.16 -1.65 13.96
N VAL A 209 -0.45 -2.67 13.47
CA VAL A 209 -0.41 -3.00 12.04
C VAL A 209 -1.45 -4.05 11.72
N ALA A 210 -2.39 -3.70 10.83
CA ALA A 210 -3.48 -4.61 10.47
C ALA A 210 -2.93 -5.92 9.89
N PRO A 211 -3.58 -7.08 10.16
CA PRO A 211 -3.15 -8.36 9.62
C PRO A 211 -3.00 -8.38 8.09
N ARG A 212 -3.85 -7.62 7.38
CA ARG A 212 -3.76 -7.47 5.91
C ARG A 212 -2.51 -6.73 5.47
N THR A 213 -2.12 -5.69 6.21
CA THR A 213 -0.92 -4.89 5.94
C THR A 213 0.33 -5.75 6.16
N ARG A 214 0.40 -6.49 7.27
CA ARG A 214 1.50 -7.45 7.54
C ARG A 214 1.62 -8.50 6.44
N ARG A 215 0.51 -9.13 6.02
CA ARG A 215 0.52 -10.07 4.89
C ARG A 215 1.01 -9.43 3.59
N SER A 216 0.52 -8.23 3.27
CA SER A 216 0.95 -7.51 2.08
C SER A 216 2.44 -7.17 2.12
N PHE A 217 2.97 -6.81 3.30
CA PHE A 217 4.38 -6.53 3.49
C PHE A 217 5.23 -7.78 3.25
N HIS A 218 4.91 -8.90 3.88
CA HIS A 218 5.65 -10.16 3.68
C HIS A 218 5.60 -10.63 2.23
N ASN A 219 4.43 -10.58 1.57
CA ASN A 219 4.31 -10.94 0.16
C ASN A 219 5.16 -10.04 -0.73
N ALA A 220 5.15 -8.72 -0.48
CA ALA A 220 5.96 -7.77 -1.26
C ALA A 220 7.46 -8.02 -1.05
N GLN A 221 7.90 -8.29 0.18
CA GLN A 221 9.30 -8.63 0.48
C GLN A 221 9.75 -9.91 -0.24
N GLN A 222 8.89 -10.94 -0.30
CA GLN A 222 9.17 -12.18 -1.03
C GLN A 222 9.31 -11.95 -2.54
N VAL A 223 8.37 -11.22 -3.14
CA VAL A 223 8.44 -10.87 -4.57
C VAL A 223 9.72 -10.11 -4.89
N ALA A 224 10.07 -9.18 -4.01
CA ALA A 224 11.16 -8.27 -4.25
C ALA A 224 12.54 -8.92 -3.94
N ALA A 225 12.59 -10.02 -3.18
CA ALA A 225 13.79 -10.85 -3.01
C ALA A 225 14.10 -11.78 -4.20
N ILE A 226 13.16 -11.97 -5.14
CA ILE A 226 13.32 -12.84 -6.32
C ILE A 226 13.84 -12.05 -7.54
N ASN A 227 13.69 -10.72 -7.54
CA ASN A 227 14.09 -9.83 -8.63
C ASN A 227 15.44 -9.16 -8.35
#